data_AF-A0A0A8BA69-F1
#
_entry.id   AF-A0A0A8BA69-F1
#
_cell.length_a   1.000
_cell.length_b   1.000
_cell.length_c   1.000
_cell.angle_alpha   90.00
_cell.angle_beta   90.00
_cell.angle_gamma   90.00
#
_symmetry.space_group_name_H-M   'P 1'
#
loop_
_entity.id
_entity.type
_entity.pdbx_description
1 polymer ?
#
loop_
_entity_poly.entity_id
_entity_poly.type
_entity_poly.pdbx_seq_one_letter_code
_entity_poly.pdbx_strand_id
1 'polypeptide(L)'
;MSLQIPVQKDIGEYEEKIVGKLSLRTLVCVTLGFASAIATAAIIYFWIGIEVSNAAFPVMCASLPFWLAGFWRPFGMRLEQFIPRFAAHHLDDQSLLYRSPTDPAIAAVKTGKTNRRARRAAKRKGAELHEPTKQQ
;
A
#
# COMPACT_ATOMS: atom_id res chain seq x y z
N MET A 1 -28.11 -31.60 -7.79
CA MET A 1 -27.00 -31.17 -8.66
C MET A 1 -27.03 -29.66 -8.75
N SER A 2 -26.03 -28.97 -8.18
CA SER A 2 -25.95 -27.51 -8.21
C SER A 2 -25.41 -27.05 -9.56
N LEU A 3 -26.14 -26.14 -10.20
CA LEU A 3 -25.79 -25.54 -11.48
C LEU A 3 -24.61 -24.59 -11.26
N GLN A 4 -23.39 -25.02 -11.64
CA GLN A 4 -22.20 -24.19 -11.60
C GLN A 4 -22.04 -23.50 -12.96
N ILE A 5 -22.31 -22.20 -12.99
CA ILE A 5 -22.07 -21.37 -14.18
C ILE A 5 -20.64 -20.84 -14.06
N PRO A 6 -19.73 -21.10 -15.01
CA PRO A 6 -18.40 -20.51 -14.99
C PRO A 6 -18.53 -19.00 -15.19
N VAL A 7 -18.30 -18.24 -14.13
CA VAL A 7 -18.21 -16.78 -14.22
C VAL A 7 -17.03 -16.46 -15.14
N GLN A 8 -17.32 -15.84 -16.27
CA GLN A 8 -16.31 -15.37 -17.19
C GLN A 8 -15.51 -14.28 -16.48
N LYS A 9 -14.25 -14.58 -16.17
CA LYS A 9 -13.34 -13.67 -15.48
C LYS A 9 -13.18 -12.43 -16.37
N ASP A 10 -13.61 -11.28 -15.87
CA ASP A 10 -13.75 -10.03 -16.61
C ASP A 10 -12.53 -9.74 -17.50
N ILE A 11 -12.78 -9.52 -18.79
CA ILE A 11 -11.78 -9.21 -19.83
C ILE A 11 -11.06 -7.87 -19.54
N GLY A 12 -11.59 -7.05 -18.62
CA GLY A 12 -11.08 -5.71 -18.29
C GLY A 12 -9.74 -5.67 -17.54
N GLU A 13 -9.26 -6.80 -17.00
CA GLU A 13 -8.00 -6.85 -16.25
C GLU A 13 -6.80 -7.38 -17.08
N TYR A 14 -6.93 -7.37 -18.41
CA TYR A 14 -5.81 -7.71 -19.28
C TYR A 14 -4.80 -6.55 -19.34
N GLU A 15 -3.70 -6.65 -18.59
CA GLU A 15 -2.51 -5.85 -18.90
C GLU A 15 -1.95 -6.33 -20.23
N GLU A 16 -2.06 -5.50 -21.27
CA GLU A 16 -1.44 -5.76 -22.57
C GLU A 16 0.07 -5.97 -22.39
N LYS A 17 0.51 -7.20 -22.63
CA LYS A 17 1.91 -7.59 -22.62
C LYS A 17 2.43 -7.37 -24.03
N ILE A 18 3.18 -6.30 -24.22
CA ILE A 18 3.48 -5.78 -25.57
C ILE A 18 4.75 -6.40 -26.16
N VAL A 19 5.71 -6.80 -25.33
CA VAL A 19 6.87 -7.59 -25.78
C VAL A 19 7.10 -8.76 -24.84
N GLY A 20 6.88 -9.98 -25.34
CA GLY A 20 7.06 -11.23 -24.60
C GLY A 20 6.11 -11.40 -23.40
N LYS A 21 6.52 -10.93 -22.21
CA LYS A 21 5.76 -10.97 -20.94
C LYS A 21 5.79 -9.65 -20.16
N LEU A 22 6.47 -8.63 -20.69
CA LEU A 22 6.72 -7.36 -20.03
C LEU A 22 5.66 -6.34 -20.45
N SER A 23 5.16 -5.56 -19.49
CA SER A 23 4.22 -4.47 -19.79
C SER A 23 5.00 -3.27 -20.35
N LEU A 24 4.32 -2.36 -21.06
CA LEU A 24 4.94 -1.11 -21.55
C LEU A 24 5.68 -0.36 -20.44
N ARG A 25 5.20 -0.44 -19.20
CA ARG A 25 5.83 0.26 -18.06
C ARG A 25 7.22 -0.26 -17.78
N THR A 26 7.40 -1.57 -17.75
CA THR A 26 8.73 -2.18 -17.57
C THR A 26 9.65 -1.84 -18.73
N LEU A 27 9.12 -1.76 -19.96
CA LEU A 27 9.91 -1.36 -21.12
C LEU A 27 10.42 0.08 -20.96
N VAL A 28 9.52 1.02 -20.66
CA VAL A 28 9.87 2.43 -20.45
C VAL A 28 10.86 2.58 -19.29
N CYS A 29 10.62 1.95 -18.14
CA CYS A 29 11.56 1.99 -17.01
C CYS A 29 12.93 1.41 -17.33
N VAL A 30 13.00 0.30 -18.08
CA VAL A 30 14.28 -0.29 -18.49
C VAL A 30 15.01 0.66 -19.44
N THR A 31 14.33 1.24 -20.43
CA THR A 31 14.96 2.22 -21.33
C THR A 31 15.46 3.46 -20.60
N LEU A 32 14.68 3.98 -19.65
CA LEU A 32 15.08 5.11 -18.81
C LEU A 32 16.24 4.75 -17.88
N GLY A 33 16.25 3.55 -17.28
CA GLY A 33 17.34 3.10 -16.42
C GLY A 33 18.67 2.95 -17.16
N PHE A 34 18.65 2.49 -18.42
CA PHE A 34 19.85 2.48 -19.26
C PHE A 34 20.26 3.90 -19.67
N ALA A 35 19.31 4.74 -20.07
CA ALA A 35 19.60 6.13 -20.44
C ALA A 35 20.22 6.91 -19.27
N SER A 36 19.69 6.74 -18.04
CA SER A 36 20.24 7.39 -16.84
C SER A 36 21.64 6.89 -16.50
N ALA A 37 21.91 5.59 -16.67
CA ALA A 37 23.24 5.03 -16.44
C ALA A 37 24.28 5.60 -17.41
N ILE A 38 23.95 5.63 -18.71
CA ILE A 38 24.84 6.19 -19.75
C ILE A 38 25.06 7.69 -19.53
N ALA A 39 23.99 8.44 -19.22
CA ALA A 39 24.09 9.87 -18.95
C ALA A 39 24.98 10.15 -17.73
N THR A 40 24.83 9.38 -16.66
CA THR A 40 25.62 9.55 -15.43
C THR A 40 27.09 9.22 -15.67
N ALA A 41 27.39 8.15 -16.40
CA ALA A 41 28.76 7.80 -16.79
C ALA A 41 29.39 8.89 -17.66
N ALA A 42 28.64 9.42 -18.64
CA ALA A 42 29.11 10.51 -19.49
C ALA A 42 29.41 11.78 -18.69
N ILE A 43 28.52 12.18 -17.78
CA ILE A 43 28.73 13.35 -16.92
C ILE A 43 29.99 13.17 -16.06
N ILE A 44 30.16 12.01 -15.43
CA ILE A 44 31.33 11.79 -14.56
C ILE A 44 32.63 11.82 -15.37
N TYR A 45 32.64 11.22 -16.56
CA TYR A 45 33.81 11.21 -17.42
C TYR A 45 34.14 12.60 -17.99
N PHE A 46 33.16 13.31 -18.56
CA PHE A 46 33.40 14.58 -19.25
C PHE A 46 33.50 15.78 -18.31
N TRP A 47 32.79 15.80 -17.18
CA TRP A 47 32.74 16.94 -16.27
C TRP A 47 33.67 16.80 -15.06
N ILE A 48 33.78 15.59 -14.50
CA ILE A 48 34.55 15.35 -13.27
C ILE A 48 35.93 14.78 -13.59
N GLY A 49 36.14 14.22 -14.79
CA GLY A 49 37.41 13.65 -15.22
C GLY A 49 37.78 12.35 -14.50
N ILE A 50 36.81 11.72 -13.84
CA ILE A 50 37.00 10.46 -13.12
C ILE A 50 36.78 9.29 -14.09
N GLU A 51 37.62 8.27 -13.97
CA GLU A 51 37.49 7.05 -14.75
C GLU A 51 36.15 6.35 -14.50
N VAL A 52 35.53 5.85 -15.57
CA VAL A 52 34.20 5.21 -15.53
C VAL A 52 34.18 3.98 -14.61
N SER A 53 35.33 3.32 -14.41
CA SER A 53 35.48 2.19 -13.49
C SER A 53 35.17 2.55 -12.02
N ASN A 54 35.42 3.79 -11.62
CA ASN A 54 35.13 4.29 -10.28
C ASN A 54 33.72 4.91 -10.16
N ALA A 55 33.01 5.04 -11.27
CA ALA A 55 31.68 5.64 -11.35
C ALA A 55 30.53 4.64 -11.11
N ALA A 56 30.83 3.38 -10.73
CA ALA A 56 29.82 2.34 -10.57
C ALA A 56 28.74 2.71 -9.53
N PHE A 57 29.13 3.29 -8.40
CA PHE A 57 28.18 3.73 -7.35
C PHE A 57 27.21 4.82 -7.82
N PRO A 58 27.66 5.96 -8.37
CA PRO A 58 26.73 7.00 -8.82
C PRO A 58 25.86 6.56 -10.00
N VAL A 59 26.40 5.76 -10.93
CA VAL A 59 25.62 5.16 -12.03
C VAL A 59 24.52 4.25 -11.47
N MET A 60 24.84 3.42 -10.47
CA MET A 60 23.87 2.59 -9.79
C MET A 60 22.80 3.44 -9.11
N CYS A 61 23.17 4.41 -8.28
CA CYS A 61 22.24 5.31 -7.59
C CYS A 61 21.27 6.03 -8.55
N ALA A 62 21.76 6.47 -9.72
CA ALA A 62 20.92 7.13 -10.72
C ALA A 62 19.94 6.17 -11.41
N SER A 63 20.33 4.90 -11.61
CA SER A 63 19.51 3.90 -12.30
C SER A 63 18.51 3.18 -11.39
N LEU A 64 18.80 3.06 -10.09
CA LEU A 64 17.96 2.39 -9.09
C LEU A 64 16.50 2.85 -9.04
N PRO A 65 16.14 4.15 -9.04
CA PRO A 65 14.75 4.57 -8.98
C PRO A 65 13.92 4.09 -10.18
N PHE A 66 14.54 4.03 -11.38
CA PHE A 66 13.87 3.56 -12.58
C PHE A 66 13.67 2.04 -12.55
N TRP A 67 14.67 1.29 -12.07
CA TRP A 67 14.54 -0.16 -11.88
C TRP A 67 13.47 -0.50 -10.83
N LEU A 68 13.47 0.23 -9.71
CA LEU A 68 12.48 0.05 -8.66
C LEU A 68 11.07 0.34 -9.19
N ALA A 69 10.87 1.44 -9.92
CA ALA A 69 9.58 1.80 -10.50
C ALA A 69 9.07 0.79 -11.53
N GLY A 70 9.97 0.14 -12.28
CA GLY A 70 9.61 -0.87 -13.28
C GLY A 70 9.18 -2.21 -12.67
N PHE A 71 9.93 -2.70 -11.68
CA PHE A 71 9.78 -4.07 -11.18
C PHE A 71 9.10 -4.18 -9.81
N TRP A 72 9.10 -3.11 -9.01
CA TRP A 72 8.53 -3.17 -7.66
C TRP A 72 7.01 -3.02 -7.67
N ARG A 73 6.32 -4.03 -7.15
CA ARG A 73 4.86 -4.02 -6.93
C ARG A 73 4.55 -4.20 -5.45
N PRO A 74 4.51 -3.11 -4.65
CA PRO A 74 4.13 -3.22 -3.24
C PRO A 74 2.69 -3.73 -3.14
N PHE A 75 2.49 -4.84 -2.40
CA PHE A 75 1.18 -5.48 -2.19
C PHE A 75 0.43 -5.85 -3.48
N GLY A 76 1.15 -6.09 -4.58
CA GLY A 76 0.55 -6.41 -5.88
C GLY A 76 -0.07 -5.19 -6.61
N MET A 77 0.02 -3.99 -6.03
CA MET A 77 -0.46 -2.75 -6.64
C MET A 77 0.61 -2.10 -7.53
N ARG A 78 0.14 -1.30 -8.50
CA ARG A 78 1.01 -0.45 -9.33
C ARG A 78 1.59 0.68 -8.47
N LEU A 79 2.88 0.97 -8.64
CA LEU A 79 3.58 2.03 -7.89
C LEU A 79 2.87 3.39 -8.01
N GLU A 80 2.35 3.72 -9.20
CA GLU A 80 1.54 4.91 -9.50
C GLU A 80 0.33 5.08 -8.57
N GLN A 81 -0.28 3.97 -8.14
CA GLN A 81 -1.43 3.96 -7.24
C GLN A 81 -1.00 3.87 -5.78
N PHE A 82 0.17 3.27 -5.53
CA PHE A 82 0.71 3.13 -4.19
C PHE A 82 1.23 4.45 -3.64
N ILE A 83 2.03 5.20 -4.41
CA ILE A 83 2.61 6.49 -3.99
C ILE A 83 1.56 7.47 -3.44
N PRO A 84 0.46 7.79 -4.15
CA PRO A 84 -0.52 8.75 -3.64
C PRO A 84 -1.23 8.23 -2.39
N ARG A 85 -1.50 6.92 -2.30
CA ARG A 85 -2.11 6.31 -1.10
C ARG A 85 -1.16 6.34 0.08
N PHE A 86 0.12 6.06 -0.15
CA PHE A 86 1.16 6.11 0.86
C PHE A 86 1.36 7.55 1.35
N ALA A 87 1.40 8.52 0.44
CA ALA A 87 1.46 9.93 0.78
C ALA A 87 0.24 10.35 1.60
N ALA A 88 -0.98 10.03 1.16
CA ALA A 88 -2.20 10.31 1.92
C ALA A 88 -2.18 9.66 3.31
N HIS A 89 -1.72 8.41 3.41
CA HIS A 89 -1.62 7.69 4.69
C HIS A 89 -0.66 8.35 5.70
N HIS A 90 0.42 8.96 5.22
CA HIS A 90 1.41 9.62 6.07
C HIS A 90 1.13 11.11 6.30
N LEU A 91 0.39 11.76 5.40
CA LEU A 91 0.09 13.19 5.46
C LEU A 91 -1.27 13.49 6.10
N ASP A 92 -2.26 12.60 5.96
CA ASP A 92 -3.56 12.76 6.60
C ASP A 92 -3.59 12.14 8.00
N ASP A 93 -4.32 12.81 8.90
CA ASP A 93 -4.61 12.31 10.22
C ASP A 93 -5.60 11.13 10.12
N GLN A 94 -5.12 9.92 10.40
CA GLN A 94 -5.86 8.65 10.23
C GLN A 94 -6.96 8.42 11.27
N SER A 95 -7.59 9.50 11.73
CA SER A 95 -8.73 9.40 12.62
C SER A 95 -9.95 8.92 11.82
N LEU A 96 -10.10 7.59 11.74
CA LEU A 96 -11.38 7.00 11.42
C LEU A 96 -12.33 7.34 12.57
N LEU A 97 -13.06 8.46 12.44
CA LEU A 97 -14.20 8.76 13.28
C LEU A 97 -15.27 7.70 12.97
N TYR A 98 -15.16 6.53 13.61
CA TYR A 98 -16.19 5.52 13.61
C TYR A 98 -17.40 6.09 14.34
N ARG A 99 -18.23 6.83 13.62
CA ARG A 99 -19.56 7.22 14.06
C ARG A 99 -20.50 6.16 13.53
N SER A 100 -20.93 5.25 14.40
CA SER A 100 -22.07 4.42 14.04
C SER A 100 -23.22 5.35 13.65
N PRO A 101 -23.93 5.09 12.55
CA PRO A 101 -25.20 5.74 12.31
C PRO A 101 -26.06 5.42 13.52
N THR A 102 -26.28 6.40 14.38
CA THR A 102 -27.24 6.24 15.47
C THR A 102 -28.57 6.22 14.77
N ASP A 103 -29.18 5.04 14.66
CA ASP A 103 -30.51 4.89 14.09
C ASP A 103 -31.45 5.84 14.85
N PRO A 104 -32.10 6.81 14.16
CA PRO A 104 -32.99 7.77 14.82
C PRO A 104 -34.19 7.10 15.48
N ALA A 105 -34.50 5.84 15.13
CA ALA A 105 -35.53 5.04 15.80
C ALA A 105 -35.09 4.49 17.16
N ILE A 106 -33.79 4.48 17.47
CA ILE A 106 -33.26 3.99 18.74
C ILE A 106 -33.14 5.15 19.73
N ALA A 107 -33.97 5.14 20.75
CA ALA A 107 -33.88 6.11 21.84
C ALA A 107 -32.49 6.05 22.49
N ALA A 108 -31.82 7.20 22.59
CA ALA A 108 -30.51 7.31 23.24
C ALA A 108 -30.59 6.75 24.67
N VAL A 109 -29.83 5.67 24.93
CA VAL A 109 -29.77 5.09 26.28
C VAL A 109 -29.17 6.12 27.21
N LYS A 110 -29.96 6.63 28.15
CA LYS A 110 -29.47 7.52 29.21
C LYS A 110 -28.47 6.73 30.05
N THR A 111 -27.19 7.00 29.86
CA THR A 111 -26.14 6.47 30.71
C THR A 111 -26.34 7.02 32.12
N GLY A 112 -26.77 6.16 33.03
CA GLY A 112 -26.88 6.52 34.46
C GLY A 112 -25.52 6.93 35.01
N LYS A 113 -25.49 7.91 35.93
CA LYS A 113 -24.24 8.34 36.59
C LYS A 113 -23.58 7.14 37.27
N THR A 114 -22.40 6.74 36.82
CA THR A 114 -21.68 5.61 37.41
C THR A 114 -21.22 5.97 38.82
N ASN A 115 -21.70 5.24 39.83
CA ASN A 115 -21.24 5.41 41.21
C ASN A 115 -19.79 4.88 41.34
N ARG A 116 -18.96 5.48 42.21
CA ARG A 116 -17.55 5.10 42.45
C ARG A 116 -17.40 3.61 42.77
N ARG A 117 -18.36 3.00 43.46
CA ARG A 117 -18.40 1.56 43.75
C ARG A 117 -18.57 0.70 42.49
N ALA A 118 -19.47 1.09 41.59
CA ALA A 118 -19.69 0.38 40.32
C ALA A 118 -18.43 0.41 39.43
N ARG A 119 -17.73 1.55 39.39
CA ARG A 119 -16.47 1.68 38.64
C ARG A 119 -15.34 0.80 39.21
N ARG A 120 -15.28 0.63 40.54
CA ARG A 120 -14.33 -0.30 41.18
C ARG A 120 -14.67 -1.77 40.91
N ALA A 121 -15.96 -2.11 40.92
CA ALA A 121 -16.43 -3.47 40.60
C ALA A 121 -16.16 -3.85 39.13
N ALA A 122 -16.42 -2.94 38.19
CA ALA A 122 -16.13 -3.15 36.77
C ALA A 122 -14.63 -3.34 36.51
N LYS A 123 -13.76 -2.57 37.18
CA LYS A 123 -12.30 -2.78 37.10
C LYS A 123 -11.87 -4.14 37.68
N ARG A 124 -12.53 -4.63 38.72
CA ARG A 124 -12.28 -5.97 39.27
C ARG A 124 -12.76 -7.09 38.36
N LYS A 125 -13.90 -6.91 37.68
CA LYS A 125 -14.48 -7.86 36.71
C LYS A 125 -13.83 -7.80 35.31
N GLY A 126 -12.87 -6.90 35.08
CA GLY A 126 -12.30 -6.60 33.76
C GLY A 126 -11.53 -7.73 33.08
N ALA A 127 -11.46 -8.93 33.68
CA ALA A 127 -10.86 -10.11 33.08
C ALA A 127 -11.89 -11.14 32.56
N GLU A 128 -13.18 -11.00 32.91
CA GLU A 128 -14.18 -12.06 32.68
C GLU A 128 -15.13 -11.77 31.49
N LEU A 129 -14.93 -10.66 30.77
CA LEU A 129 -15.77 -10.29 29.62
C LEU A 129 -15.34 -10.93 28.28
N HIS A 130 -14.39 -11.87 28.31
CA HIS A 130 -13.93 -12.62 27.13
C HIS A 130 -14.08 -14.13 27.32
N GLU A 131 -15.25 -14.57 27.77
CA GLU A 131 -15.71 -15.91 27.41
C GLU A 131 -16.89 -15.78 26.44
N PRO A 132 -16.77 -16.27 25.20
CA PRO A 132 -17.93 -16.40 24.34
C PRO A 132 -18.87 -17.41 24.99
N THR A 133 -20.07 -16.95 25.38
CA THR A 133 -21.16 -17.83 25.79
C THR A 133 -21.43 -18.79 24.64
N LYS A 134 -20.99 -20.05 24.78
CA LYS A 134 -21.38 -21.13 23.87
C LYS A 134 -22.90 -21.25 23.90
N GLN A 135 -23.53 -20.92 22.79
CA GLN A 135 -24.88 -21.33 22.50
C GLN A 135 -24.87 -22.81 22.10
N GLN A 136 -25.80 -23.55 22.73
CA GLN A 136 -26.29 -24.90 22.45
C GLN A 136 -25.38 -26.09 22.80
#